data_AF-A0A382IE71-F1
#
_entry.id   AF-A0A382IE71-F1
#
_cell.length_a   1.000
_cell.length_b   1.000
_cell.length_c   1.000
_cell.angle_alpha   90.00
_cell.angle_beta   90.00
_cell.angle_gamma   90.00
#
_symmetry.space_group_name_H-M   'P 1'
#
loop_
_entity.id
_entity.type
_entity.pdbx_description
1 polymer ?
#
loop_
_entity_poly.entity_id
_entity_poly.type
_entity_poly.pdbx_seq_one_letter_code
_entity_poly.pdbx_strand_id
1 'polypeptide(L)'
;MTTPIWTPDVHRRSTSQVEEFRVAVGVEGGYRDLHRWSVDHPGDFWRAAWDHLGVVGDPGDRPIQSVGDHPTGTRFFPDGYLNFAENLLAHADDSPALVFRGEDGSCRELSRQDLHDLVSRLQQALLDLGVEPGDRVAAWLPNVAETYAVMLASASIGAVFSSTSPDFGTDGVLDRFGQIEPVVLFATDG
;
A
#
# COMPACT_ATOMS: atom_id res chain seq x y z
N MET A 1 -3.96 -30.19 -27.42
CA MET A 1 -4.02 -29.70 -26.03
C MET A 1 -2.59 -29.48 -25.57
N THR A 2 -2.25 -28.28 -25.14
CA THR A 2 -0.92 -27.95 -24.62
C THR A 2 -0.77 -28.47 -23.20
N THR A 3 0.21 -29.34 -22.97
CA THR A 3 0.56 -29.80 -21.62
C THR A 3 1.16 -28.62 -20.84
N PRO A 4 0.66 -28.29 -19.64
CA PRO A 4 1.22 -27.19 -18.85
C PRO A 4 2.65 -27.52 -18.40
N ILE A 5 3.52 -26.50 -18.38
CA ILE A 5 4.93 -26.62 -17.93
C ILE A 5 5.01 -26.96 -16.43
N TRP A 6 4.04 -26.52 -15.65
CA TRP A 6 3.92 -26.81 -14.22
C TRP A 6 2.46 -26.76 -13.79
N THR A 7 2.10 -27.51 -12.76
CA THR A 7 0.79 -27.47 -12.12
C THR A 7 1.00 -27.61 -10.62
N PRO A 8 0.36 -26.75 -9.79
CA PRO A 8 0.47 -26.88 -8.35
C PRO A 8 -0.14 -28.21 -7.89
N ASP A 9 0.50 -28.84 -6.92
CA ASP A 9 -0.07 -30.00 -6.26
C ASP A 9 -1.37 -29.65 -5.49
N VAL A 10 -2.08 -30.67 -5.00
CA VAL A 10 -3.35 -30.49 -4.29
C VAL A 10 -3.14 -29.70 -3.00
N HIS A 11 -2.09 -29.98 -2.24
CA HIS A 11 -1.83 -29.34 -0.95
C HIS A 11 -1.60 -27.83 -1.12
N ARG A 12 -0.73 -27.43 -2.06
CA ARG A 12 -0.46 -26.01 -2.37
C ARG A 12 -1.73 -25.26 -2.80
N ARG A 13 -2.65 -25.93 -3.50
CA ARG A 13 -3.94 -25.33 -3.89
C ARG A 13 -4.86 -25.16 -2.68
N SER A 14 -5.02 -26.20 -1.88
CA SER A 14 -5.97 -26.22 -0.76
C SER A 14 -5.56 -25.32 0.41
N THR A 15 -4.27 -25.01 0.57
CA THR A 15 -3.76 -24.14 1.65
C THR A 15 -3.42 -22.73 1.18
N SER A 16 -3.90 -22.31 0.01
CA SER A 16 -3.65 -20.97 -0.51
C SER A 16 -4.65 -19.97 0.07
N GLN A 17 -4.20 -18.72 0.31
CA GLN A 17 -5.07 -17.65 0.82
C GLN A 17 -6.24 -17.35 -0.13
N VAL A 18 -6.05 -17.51 -1.44
CA VAL A 18 -7.13 -17.33 -2.42
C VAL A 18 -8.20 -18.43 -2.29
N GLU A 19 -7.80 -19.65 -1.98
CA GLU A 19 -8.75 -20.75 -1.72
C GLU A 19 -9.49 -20.54 -0.40
N GLU A 20 -8.78 -20.10 0.64
CA GLU A 20 -9.38 -19.70 1.92
C GLU A 20 -10.44 -18.62 1.73
N PHE A 21 -10.11 -17.54 1.00
CA PHE A 21 -11.04 -16.47 0.68
C PHE A 21 -12.24 -16.98 -0.14
N ARG A 22 -12.01 -17.81 -1.18
CA ARG A 22 -13.08 -18.40 -2.00
C ARG A 22 -14.09 -19.15 -1.13
N VAL A 23 -13.60 -19.98 -0.21
CA VAL A 23 -14.43 -20.75 0.72
C VAL A 23 -15.17 -19.81 1.67
N ALA A 24 -14.49 -18.78 2.20
CA ALA A 24 -15.09 -17.80 3.10
C ALA A 24 -16.25 -17.02 2.47
N VAL A 25 -16.17 -16.70 1.17
CA VAL A 25 -17.24 -16.03 0.42
C VAL A 25 -18.29 -16.98 -0.17
N GLY A 26 -18.18 -18.29 0.10
CA GLY A 26 -19.17 -19.28 -0.29
C GLY A 26 -19.26 -19.55 -1.80
N VAL A 27 -18.26 -19.16 -2.59
CA VAL A 27 -18.28 -19.43 -4.04
C VAL A 27 -17.97 -20.90 -4.29
N GLU A 28 -18.94 -21.67 -4.76
CA GLU A 28 -18.74 -23.08 -5.14
C GLU A 28 -17.91 -23.18 -6.44
N GLY A 29 -16.98 -24.14 -6.50
CA GLY A 29 -16.11 -24.36 -7.66
C GLY A 29 -14.65 -24.00 -7.42
N GLY A 30 -13.98 -23.43 -8.41
CA GLY A 30 -12.56 -23.07 -8.33
C GLY A 30 -12.31 -21.59 -8.62
N TYR A 31 -11.04 -21.25 -8.86
CA TYR A 31 -10.63 -19.87 -9.15
C TYR A 31 -11.44 -19.18 -10.26
N ARG A 32 -11.83 -19.92 -11.30
CA ARG A 32 -12.64 -19.36 -12.41
C ARG A 32 -14.02 -18.91 -11.95
N ASP A 33 -14.62 -19.64 -11.03
CA ASP A 33 -15.92 -19.32 -10.47
C ASP A 33 -15.81 -18.12 -9.52
N LEU A 34 -14.75 -18.06 -8.69
CA LEU A 34 -14.44 -16.89 -7.87
C LEU A 34 -14.24 -15.63 -8.71
N HIS A 35 -13.43 -15.73 -9.77
CA HIS A 35 -13.18 -14.63 -10.68
C HIS A 35 -14.47 -14.16 -11.36
N ARG A 36 -15.29 -15.09 -11.87
CA ARG A 36 -16.58 -14.75 -12.48
C ARG A 36 -17.47 -14.02 -11.49
N TRP A 37 -17.58 -14.51 -10.26
CA TRP A 37 -18.33 -13.83 -9.20
C TRP A 37 -17.78 -12.43 -8.91
N SER A 38 -16.45 -12.23 -8.84
CA SER A 38 -15.86 -10.90 -8.61
C SER A 38 -16.16 -9.88 -9.70
N VAL A 39 -16.41 -10.34 -10.93
CA VAL A 39 -16.74 -9.49 -12.08
C VAL A 39 -18.24 -9.23 -12.15
N ASP A 40 -19.05 -10.26 -11.92
CA ASP A 40 -20.52 -10.18 -11.98
C ASP A 40 -21.10 -9.44 -10.77
N HIS A 41 -20.43 -9.51 -9.61
CA HIS A 41 -20.85 -8.94 -8.32
C HIS A 41 -19.72 -8.14 -7.66
N PRO A 42 -19.20 -7.07 -8.28
CA PRO A 42 -17.98 -6.42 -7.81
C PRO A 42 -18.18 -5.72 -6.47
N GLY A 43 -19.39 -5.19 -6.19
CA GLY A 43 -19.70 -4.58 -4.89
C GLY A 43 -19.61 -5.58 -3.73
N ASP A 44 -20.21 -6.76 -3.91
CA ASP A 44 -20.18 -7.84 -2.91
C ASP A 44 -18.74 -8.36 -2.72
N PHE A 45 -18.00 -8.50 -3.83
CA PHE A 45 -16.60 -8.91 -3.80
C PHE A 45 -15.72 -7.95 -2.99
N TRP A 46 -15.80 -6.65 -3.26
CA TRP A 46 -14.96 -5.68 -2.55
C TRP A 46 -15.34 -5.53 -1.08
N ARG A 47 -16.63 -5.60 -0.74
CA ARG A 47 -17.07 -5.67 0.65
C ARG A 47 -16.48 -6.89 1.35
N ALA A 48 -16.64 -8.07 0.75
CA ALA A 48 -16.11 -9.30 1.33
C ALA A 48 -14.58 -9.29 1.45
N ALA A 49 -13.88 -8.70 0.47
CA ALA A 49 -12.43 -8.55 0.52
C ALA A 49 -11.99 -7.62 1.67
N TRP A 50 -12.67 -6.48 1.86
CA TRP A 50 -12.42 -5.58 2.99
C TRP A 50 -12.53 -6.31 4.33
N ASP A 51 -13.64 -7.03 4.52
CA ASP A 51 -13.92 -7.77 5.76
C ASP A 51 -12.92 -8.92 5.98
N HIS A 52 -12.63 -9.69 4.93
CA HIS A 52 -11.72 -10.83 5.01
C HIS A 52 -10.27 -10.42 5.26
N LEU A 53 -9.82 -9.32 4.65
CA LEU A 53 -8.46 -8.79 4.85
C LEU A 53 -8.33 -8.03 6.18
N GLY A 54 -9.43 -7.80 6.90
CA GLY A 54 -9.43 -7.09 8.18
C GLY A 54 -8.98 -5.65 8.04
N VAL A 55 -9.37 -4.97 6.95
CA VAL A 55 -8.98 -3.58 6.69
C VAL A 55 -9.53 -2.68 7.80
N VAL A 56 -8.64 -1.95 8.45
CA VAL A 56 -8.98 -0.97 9.49
C VAL A 56 -9.50 0.30 8.83
N GLY A 57 -10.71 0.69 9.21
CA GLY A 57 -11.40 1.86 8.68
C GLY A 57 -12.90 1.64 8.63
N ASP A 58 -13.60 2.56 7.98
CA ASP A 58 -15.02 2.42 7.66
C ASP A 58 -15.16 2.30 6.14
N PRO A 59 -15.65 1.18 5.59
CA PRO A 59 -15.85 1.06 4.15
C PRO A 59 -17.08 1.85 3.65
N GLY A 60 -17.90 2.42 4.53
CA GLY A 60 -19.14 3.12 4.20
C GLY A 60 -20.19 2.20 3.56
N ASP A 61 -21.30 2.78 3.10
CA ASP A 61 -22.45 1.99 2.62
C ASP A 61 -22.25 1.41 1.21
N ARG A 62 -21.50 2.09 0.34
CA ARG A 62 -21.35 1.72 -1.07
C ARG A 62 -19.92 1.24 -1.34
N PRO A 63 -19.70 -0.05 -1.67
CA PRO A 63 -18.37 -0.55 -2.04
C PRO A 63 -17.90 -0.07 -3.41
N ILE A 64 -18.83 0.11 -4.35
CA ILE A 64 -18.56 0.63 -5.70
C ILE A 64 -19.66 1.60 -6.09
N GLN A 65 -19.27 2.68 -6.78
CA GLN A 65 -20.15 3.56 -7.52
C GLN A 65 -19.57 3.83 -8.90
N SER A 66 -20.29 3.46 -9.97
CA SER A 66 -19.89 3.77 -11.34
C SER A 66 -20.70 4.93 -11.91
N VAL A 67 -20.02 5.91 -12.48
CA VAL A 67 -20.63 7.04 -13.20
C VAL A 67 -20.30 6.90 -14.70
N GLY A 68 -21.28 6.43 -15.47
CA GLY A 68 -21.11 6.15 -16.90
C GLY A 68 -20.32 4.85 -17.17
N ASP A 69 -20.01 4.63 -18.46
CA ASP A 69 -19.39 3.37 -18.92
C ASP A 69 -17.85 3.44 -19.00
N HIS A 70 -17.26 4.61 -18.75
CA HIS A 70 -15.81 4.79 -18.80
C HIS A 70 -15.16 4.37 -17.47
N PRO A 71 -14.04 3.62 -17.46
CA PRO A 71 -13.41 3.15 -16.24
C PRO A 71 -13.01 4.24 -15.24
N THR A 72 -12.70 5.45 -15.71
CA THR A 72 -12.39 6.61 -14.84
C THR A 72 -13.59 7.14 -14.07
N GLY A 73 -14.81 6.69 -14.41
CA GLY A 73 -16.04 6.99 -13.70
C GLY A 73 -16.31 6.08 -12.50
N THR A 74 -15.50 5.02 -12.31
CA THR A 74 -15.65 4.08 -11.19
C THR A 74 -14.97 4.61 -9.94
N ARG A 75 -15.71 4.65 -8.83
CA ARG A 75 -15.23 4.98 -7.49
C ARG A 75 -15.39 3.77 -6.59
N PHE A 76 -14.30 3.39 -5.92
CA PHE A 76 -14.30 2.35 -4.89
C PHE A 76 -14.50 3.01 -3.53
N PHE A 77 -15.40 2.45 -2.72
CA PHE A 77 -15.73 2.93 -1.38
C PHE A 77 -15.91 4.46 -1.27
N PRO A 78 -16.77 5.10 -2.10
CA PRO A 78 -16.93 6.56 -2.11
C PRO A 78 -17.38 7.19 -0.79
N ASP A 79 -17.99 6.42 0.11
CA ASP A 79 -18.41 6.86 1.45
C ASP A 79 -17.44 6.41 2.54
N GLY A 80 -16.43 5.62 2.18
CA GLY A 80 -15.50 5.03 3.12
C GLY A 80 -14.33 5.97 3.44
N TYR A 81 -13.72 5.72 4.59
CA TYR A 81 -12.49 6.34 5.01
C TYR A 81 -11.58 5.31 5.67
N LEU A 82 -10.28 5.45 5.42
CA LEU A 82 -9.24 4.66 6.05
C LEU A 82 -7.95 5.49 6.12
N ASN A 83 -7.01 5.03 6.94
CA ASN A 83 -5.64 5.50 6.87
C ASN A 83 -4.71 4.36 6.44
N PHE A 84 -3.94 4.58 5.37
CA PHE A 84 -3.04 3.56 4.83
C PHE A 84 -1.92 3.19 5.81
N ALA A 85 -1.37 4.19 6.50
CA ALA A 85 -0.31 3.95 7.48
C ALA A 85 -0.86 3.22 8.72
N GLU A 86 -2.08 3.54 9.18
CA GLU A 86 -2.74 2.82 10.27
C GLU A 86 -2.85 1.32 9.96
N ASN A 87 -3.31 0.95 8.76
CA ASN A 87 -3.44 -0.45 8.36
C ASN A 87 -2.09 -1.20 8.37
N LEU A 88 -1.01 -0.54 7.96
CA LEU A 88 0.33 -1.14 7.93
C LEU A 88 1.04 -1.16 9.28
N LEU A 89 0.66 -0.26 10.19
CA LEU A 89 1.29 -0.08 11.51
C LEU A 89 0.41 -0.56 12.67
N ALA A 90 -0.74 -1.19 12.40
CA ALA A 90 -1.71 -1.66 13.39
C ALA A 90 -1.13 -2.62 14.45
N HIS A 91 0.01 -3.25 14.17
CA HIS A 91 0.71 -4.14 15.08
C HIS A 91 2.12 -3.61 15.32
N ALA A 92 2.38 -3.07 16.50
CA ALA A 92 3.68 -2.63 16.96
C ALA A 92 4.22 -3.65 17.96
N ASP A 93 5.12 -4.52 17.50
CA ASP A 93 5.76 -5.58 18.28
C ASP A 93 7.22 -5.78 17.83
N ASP A 94 7.92 -6.71 18.48
CA ASP A 94 9.34 -7.00 18.21
C ASP A 94 9.58 -7.84 16.94
N SER A 95 8.54 -8.21 16.19
CA SER A 95 8.70 -9.00 14.97
C SER A 95 9.29 -8.16 13.82
N PRO A 96 10.01 -8.79 12.87
CA PRO A 96 10.66 -8.05 11.78
C PRO A 96 9.64 -7.38 10.85
N ALA A 97 9.81 -6.08 10.61
CA ALA A 97 9.03 -5.32 9.62
C ALA A 97 9.81 -5.06 8.34
N LEU A 98 11.06 -4.57 8.47
CA LEU A 98 11.92 -4.24 7.35
C LEU A 98 13.29 -4.90 7.53
N VAL A 99 13.73 -5.60 6.50
CA VAL A 99 15.02 -6.30 6.46
C VAL A 99 15.85 -5.68 5.33
N PHE A 100 16.74 -4.76 5.68
CA PHE A 100 17.61 -4.05 4.75
C PHE A 100 18.90 -4.83 4.48
N ARG A 101 19.37 -4.76 3.22
CA ARG A 101 20.65 -5.32 2.77
C ARG A 101 21.34 -4.30 1.88
N GLY A 102 22.53 -3.86 2.27
CA GLY A 102 23.40 -3.01 1.48
C GLY A 102 24.39 -3.82 0.63
N GLU A 103 24.90 -3.19 -0.42
CA GLU A 103 25.92 -3.79 -1.31
C GLU A 103 27.27 -3.99 -0.61
N ASP A 104 27.55 -3.21 0.43
CA ASP A 104 28.72 -3.34 1.32
C ASP A 104 28.59 -4.52 2.31
N GLY A 105 27.50 -5.29 2.22
CA GLY A 105 27.18 -6.37 3.14
C GLY A 105 26.54 -5.89 4.44
N SER A 106 26.27 -4.59 4.58
CA SER A 106 25.52 -4.08 5.72
C SER A 106 24.12 -4.69 5.77
N CYS A 107 23.69 -4.96 7.00
CA CYS A 107 22.43 -5.61 7.30
C CYS A 107 21.81 -4.83 8.45
N ARG A 108 20.56 -4.43 8.28
CA ARG A 108 19.78 -3.81 9.34
C ARG A 108 18.38 -4.39 9.30
N GLU A 109 17.86 -4.69 10.47
CA GLU A 109 16.48 -5.11 10.66
C GLU A 109 15.79 -4.08 11.54
N LEU A 110 14.61 -3.65 11.13
CA LEU A 110 13.71 -2.89 11.99
C LEU A 110 12.56 -3.80 12.39
N SER A 111 12.31 -3.88 13.69
CA SER A 111 11.06 -4.44 14.19
C SER A 111 9.86 -3.57 13.78
N ARG A 112 8.64 -4.11 13.94
CA ARG A 112 7.42 -3.33 13.75
C ARG A 112 7.36 -2.15 14.74
N GLN A 113 7.83 -2.34 15.97
CA GLN A 113 7.94 -1.28 16.96
C GLN A 113 8.93 -0.19 16.51
N ASP A 114 10.12 -0.57 16.03
CA ASP A 114 11.13 0.40 15.54
C ASP A 114 10.60 1.23 14.36
N LEU A 115 9.90 0.57 13.43
CA LEU A 115 9.29 1.25 12.29
C LEU A 115 8.18 2.20 12.76
N HIS A 116 7.31 1.76 13.65
CA HIS A 116 6.25 2.58 14.23
C HIS A 116 6.83 3.85 14.91
N ASP A 117 7.87 3.70 15.71
CA ASP A 117 8.51 4.82 16.42
C ASP A 117 9.26 5.77 15.48
N LEU A 118 9.86 5.25 14.40
CA LEU A 118 10.43 6.09 13.35
C LEU A 118 9.36 6.88 12.61
N VAL A 119 8.25 6.23 12.21
CA VAL A 119 7.12 6.89 11.56
C VAL A 119 6.51 7.96 12.45
N SER A 120 6.29 7.66 13.73
CA SER A 120 5.73 8.63 14.70
C SER A 120 6.59 9.89 14.84
N ARG A 121 7.92 9.75 14.88
CA ARG A 121 8.83 10.91 14.94
C ARG A 121 8.79 11.74 13.66
N LEU A 122 8.80 11.09 12.49
CA LEU A 122 8.73 11.78 11.20
C LEU A 122 7.37 12.46 11.01
N GLN A 123 6.28 11.82 11.44
CA GLN A 123 4.93 12.37 11.42
C GLN A 123 4.87 13.69 12.20
N GLN A 124 5.36 13.68 13.44
CA GLN A 124 5.40 14.88 14.28
C GLN A 124 6.25 15.99 13.65
N ALA A 125 7.41 15.65 13.08
CA ALA A 125 8.26 16.62 12.39
C ALA A 125 7.57 17.24 11.16
N LEU A 126 6.81 16.45 10.38
CA LEU A 126 6.04 16.97 9.24
C LEU A 126 4.93 17.92 9.71
N LEU A 127 4.22 17.57 10.79
CA LEU A 127 3.20 18.44 11.39
C LEU A 127 3.81 19.75 11.92
N ASP A 128 4.98 19.68 12.58
CA ASP A 128 5.70 20.86 13.07
C ASP A 128 6.18 21.78 11.94
N LEU A 129 6.46 21.21 10.76
CA LEU A 129 6.76 21.95 9.53
C LEU A 129 5.50 22.54 8.85
N GLY A 130 4.31 22.24 9.38
CA GLY A 130 3.04 22.75 8.87
C GLY A 130 2.49 22.00 7.67
N VAL A 131 2.87 20.73 7.47
CA VAL A 131 2.32 19.90 6.38
C VAL A 131 0.87 19.55 6.66
N GLU A 132 -0.01 19.81 5.70
CA GLU A 132 -1.45 19.57 5.78
C GLU A 132 -1.91 18.40 4.87
N PRO A 133 -3.11 17.83 5.10
CA PRO A 133 -3.67 16.85 4.17
C PRO A 133 -3.74 17.38 2.73
N GLY A 134 -3.20 16.62 1.78
CA GLY A 134 -3.10 17.00 0.36
C GLY A 134 -1.79 17.70 -0.04
N ASP A 135 -0.96 18.10 0.92
CA ASP A 135 0.38 18.59 0.62
C ASP A 135 1.28 17.49 0.09
N ARG A 136 2.24 17.86 -0.78
CA ARG A 136 3.17 16.90 -1.38
C ARG A 136 4.46 16.86 -0.59
N VAL A 137 4.84 15.67 -0.14
CA VAL A 137 6.14 15.38 0.49
C VAL A 137 6.97 14.58 -0.51
N ALA A 138 8.05 15.19 -0.98
CA ALA A 138 8.94 14.57 -1.95
C ALA A 138 10.13 13.85 -1.26
N ALA A 139 10.55 12.73 -1.82
CA ALA A 139 11.73 11.99 -1.39
C ALA A 139 12.66 11.67 -2.55
N TRP A 140 13.87 12.22 -2.50
CA TRP A 140 14.98 11.84 -3.37
C TRP A 140 15.96 10.98 -2.56
N LEU A 141 15.53 9.75 -2.29
CA LEU A 141 16.15 8.83 -1.33
C LEU A 141 16.37 7.43 -1.93
N PRO A 142 17.39 6.69 -1.48
CA PRO A 142 17.62 5.30 -1.90
C PRO A 142 16.57 4.34 -1.32
N ASN A 143 16.67 3.06 -1.67
CA ASN A 143 15.85 1.99 -1.08
C ASN A 143 16.32 1.63 0.34
N VAL A 144 16.00 2.47 1.30
CA VAL A 144 16.36 2.32 2.73
C VAL A 144 15.11 2.40 3.61
N ALA A 145 15.23 1.94 4.86
CA ALA A 145 14.10 1.90 5.80
C ALA A 145 13.47 3.29 6.02
N GLU A 146 14.29 4.32 6.06
CA GLU A 146 13.89 5.71 6.22
C GLU A 146 12.96 6.18 5.09
N THR A 147 13.14 5.71 3.85
CA THR A 147 12.27 6.06 2.71
C THR A 147 10.84 5.56 2.92
N TYR A 148 10.69 4.32 3.41
CA TYR A 148 9.38 3.76 3.75
C TYR A 148 8.77 4.47 4.95
N ALA A 149 9.59 4.86 5.95
CA ALA A 149 9.10 5.60 7.10
C ALA A 149 8.61 7.00 6.73
N VAL A 150 9.29 7.71 5.81
CA VAL A 150 8.82 9.00 5.27
C VAL A 150 7.50 8.83 4.52
N MET A 151 7.37 7.78 3.70
CA MET A 151 6.12 7.48 2.99
C MET A 151 4.96 7.24 3.97
N LEU A 152 5.17 6.40 4.98
CA LEU A 152 4.16 6.08 5.99
C LEU A 152 3.81 7.30 6.84
N ALA A 153 4.81 8.10 7.25
CA ALA A 153 4.57 9.35 7.98
C ALA A 153 3.74 10.35 7.16
N SER A 154 4.06 10.53 5.87
CA SER A 154 3.28 11.38 4.97
C SER A 154 1.84 10.88 4.83
N ALA A 155 1.67 9.58 4.55
CA ALA A 155 0.34 8.98 4.41
C ALA A 155 -0.49 9.06 5.70
N SER A 156 0.16 8.97 6.87
CA SER A 156 -0.50 9.00 8.17
C SER A 156 -1.23 10.32 8.46
N ILE A 157 -0.76 11.43 7.88
CA ILE A 157 -1.36 12.77 8.04
C ILE A 157 -2.16 13.21 6.81
N GLY A 158 -2.39 12.30 5.86
CA GLY A 158 -3.11 12.61 4.62
C GLY A 158 -2.29 13.41 3.60
N ALA A 159 -0.97 13.55 3.80
CA ALA A 159 -0.09 14.12 2.80
C ALA A 159 0.19 13.12 1.66
N VAL A 160 0.54 13.65 0.49
CA VAL A 160 0.79 12.88 -0.74
C VAL A 160 2.28 12.66 -0.89
N PHE A 161 2.73 11.41 -0.73
CA PHE A 161 4.12 11.04 -0.93
C PHE A 161 4.46 10.91 -2.42
N SER A 162 5.62 11.42 -2.83
CA SER A 162 6.20 11.20 -4.16
C SER A 162 7.70 10.98 -4.04
N SER A 163 8.27 10.12 -4.89
CA SER A 163 9.70 9.81 -4.79
C SER A 163 10.40 9.58 -6.14
N THR A 164 11.73 9.75 -6.12
CA THR A 164 12.65 9.41 -7.21
C THR A 164 13.92 8.80 -6.65
N SER A 165 14.56 7.89 -7.40
CA SER A 165 15.86 7.32 -7.02
C SER A 165 16.96 8.40 -7.01
N PRO A 166 17.96 8.33 -6.10
CA PRO A 166 19.17 9.16 -6.16
C PRO A 166 19.92 9.06 -7.50
N ASP A 167 19.70 8.00 -8.28
CA ASP A 167 20.30 7.85 -9.62
C ASP A 167 19.77 8.85 -10.67
N PHE A 168 18.67 9.55 -10.35
CA PHE A 168 18.14 10.58 -11.24
C PHE A 168 19.05 11.81 -11.24
N GLY A 169 19.38 12.31 -12.43
CA GLY A 169 19.98 13.64 -12.57
C GLY A 169 19.00 14.74 -12.14
N THR A 170 19.54 15.91 -11.79
CA THR A 170 18.78 17.07 -11.30
C THR A 170 17.62 17.46 -12.23
N ASP A 171 17.84 17.46 -13.54
CA ASP A 171 16.82 17.81 -14.53
C ASP A 171 15.62 16.85 -14.47
N GLY A 172 15.91 15.55 -14.30
CA GLY A 172 14.87 14.52 -14.19
C GLY A 172 14.05 14.61 -12.90
N VAL A 173 14.66 15.11 -11.82
CA VAL A 173 13.99 15.41 -10.54
C VAL A 173 13.12 16.65 -10.68
N LEU A 174 13.66 17.74 -11.26
CA LEU A 174 12.93 18.98 -11.48
C LEU A 174 11.71 18.78 -12.39
N ASP A 175 11.84 17.99 -13.46
CA ASP A 175 10.72 17.68 -14.35
C ASP A 175 9.56 16.97 -13.64
N ARG A 176 9.83 16.20 -12.58
CA ARG A 176 8.80 15.48 -11.81
C ARG A 176 8.25 16.31 -10.66
N PHE A 177 9.15 16.78 -9.79
CA PHE A 177 8.76 17.50 -8.59
C PHE A 177 8.27 18.91 -8.89
N GLY A 178 8.74 19.54 -9.97
CA GLY A 178 8.23 20.84 -10.43
C GLY A 178 6.75 20.80 -10.83
N GLN A 179 6.21 19.65 -11.24
CA GLN A 179 4.80 19.52 -11.60
C GLN A 179 3.86 19.41 -10.38
N ILE A 180 4.40 18.94 -9.25
CA ILE A 180 3.61 18.64 -8.06
C ILE A 180 3.90 19.59 -6.90
N GLU A 181 4.86 20.50 -7.05
CA GLU A 181 5.18 21.57 -6.10
C GLU A 181 5.20 21.08 -4.63
N PRO A 182 6.15 20.22 -4.24
CA PRO A 182 6.23 19.69 -2.88
C PRO A 182 6.60 20.77 -1.87
N VAL A 183 6.03 20.67 -0.67
CA VAL A 183 6.29 21.60 0.44
C VAL A 183 7.47 21.16 1.31
N VAL A 184 7.80 19.87 1.27
CA VAL A 184 8.95 19.27 1.96
C VAL A 184 9.68 18.34 0.99
N LEU A 185 11.03 18.38 1.03
CA LEU A 185 11.90 17.45 0.31
C LEU A 185 12.82 16.75 1.31
N PHE A 186 12.78 15.42 1.32
CA PHE A 186 13.83 14.59 1.91
C PHE A 186 14.84 14.21 0.83
N ALA A 187 16.13 14.38 1.10
CA ALA A 187 17.20 14.03 0.18
C ALA A 187 18.35 13.34 0.93
N THR A 188 19.06 12.47 0.23
CA THR A 188 20.30 11.84 0.72
C THR A 188 21.51 12.71 0.36
N ASP A 189 22.59 12.60 1.11
CA ASP A 189 23.85 13.31 0.89
C ASP A 189 24.72 12.71 -0.22
N GLY A 190 24.52 11.43 -0.55
CA GLY A 190 25.18 10.73 -1.66
C GLY A 190 26.22 9.72 -1.20
#